data_AF-A0A919EED1-F1
#
_entry.id   AF-A0A919EED1-F1
#
_cell.length_a   1.000
_cell.length_b   1.000
_cell.length_c   1.000
_cell.angle_alpha   90.00
_cell.angle_beta   90.00
_cell.angle_gamma   90.00
#
_symmetry.space_group_name_H-M   'P 1'
#
loop_
_entity.id
_entity.type
_entity.pdbx_description
1 polymer ?
#
loop_
_entity_poly.entity_id
_entity_poly.type
_entity_poly.pdbx_seq_one_letter_code
_entity_poly.pdbx_strand_id
1 'polypeptide(L)' 'MLDTGNTSLTSSGTARCAPGDRDVPEIGDEFAAGRALRDLGEQLLHTAERDVEAMGATPEPRTSTPYGWAL' A
#
# COMPACT_ATOMS: atom_id res chain seq x y z
N MET A 1 -5.46 -7.66 -5.93
CA MET A 1 -4.33 -8.61 -5.96
C MET A 1 -3.25 -7.99 -6.83
N LEU A 2 -2.02 -8.00 -6.35
CA LEU A 2 -0.83 -7.57 -7.06
C LEU A 2 0.18 -8.72 -7.02
N ASP A 3 0.69 -9.08 -8.19
CA ASP A 3 1.70 -10.12 -8.34
C ASP A 3 2.99 -9.48 -8.87
N THR A 4 4.10 -9.67 -8.16
CA THR A 4 5.44 -9.20 -8.54
C THR A 4 6.27 -10.29 -9.20
N GLY A 5 5.69 -11.46 -9.47
CA GLY A 5 6.34 -12.65 -10.03
C GLY A 5 6.96 -13.55 -8.96
N ASN A 6 7.43 -12.96 -7.86
CA ASN A 6 7.98 -13.69 -6.70
C ASN A 6 7.06 -13.61 -5.48
N THR A 7 6.20 -12.59 -5.41
CA THR A 7 5.27 -12.37 -4.30
C THR A 7 3.90 -11.98 -4.84
N SER A 8 2.85 -12.59 -4.31
CA SER A 8 1.47 -12.20 -4.54
C SER A 8 0.87 -11.59 -3.27
N LEU A 9 0.39 -10.36 -3.37
CA LEU A 9 -0.24 -9.61 -2.28
C LEU A 9 -1.70 -9.31 -2.62
N THR A 10 -2.57 -9.35 -1.63
CA THR A 10 -3.99 -9.01 -1.79
C THR A 10 -4.45 -8.15 -0.63
N SER A 11 -5.10 -7.04 -0.96
CA SER A 11 -5.81 -6.20 -0.01
C SER A 11 -7.23 -5.95 -0.50
N SER A 12 -8.07 -5.52 0.44
CA SER A 12 -9.39 -4.97 0.19
C SER A 12 -9.58 -3.76 1.09
N GLY A 13 -10.14 -2.68 0.55
CA GLY A 13 -10.50 -1.50 1.32
C GLY A 13 -12.01 -1.37 1.46
N THR A 14 -12.43 -0.65 2.49
CA THR A 14 -13.85 -0.32 2.71
C THR A 14 -14.01 1.18 2.88
N ALA A 15 -15.12 1.74 2.38
CA ALA A 15 -15.52 3.12 2.62
C ALA A 15 -16.92 3.16 3.23
N ARG A 16 -17.19 4.22 3.99
CA ARG A 16 -18.51 4.50 4.55
C ARG A 16 -18.78 5.98 4.41
N CYS A 17 -19.94 6.31 3.85
CA CYS A 17 -20.42 7.68 3.76
C CYS A 17 -20.62 8.28 5.17
N ALA A 18 -20.31 9.56 5.35
CA ALA A 18 -20.49 10.21 6.64
C ALA A 18 -21.98 10.43 6.94
N PRO A 19 -22.39 10.44 8.22
CA PRO A 19 -23.77 10.74 8.58
C PRO A 19 -24.18 12.13 8.09
N GLY A 20 -25.28 12.22 7.34
CA GLY A 20 -25.82 13.47 6.82
C GLY A 20 -25.37 13.83 5.40
N ASP A 21 -24.38 13.12 4.85
CA ASP A 21 -23.96 13.28 3.47
C ASP A 21 -24.86 12.48 2.51
N ARG A 22 -24.83 12.87 1.24
CA ARG A 22 -25.49 12.10 0.18
C ARG A 22 -24.71 10.81 -0.06
N ASP A 23 -25.41 9.69 0.01
CA ASP A 23 -24.85 8.40 -0.34
C ASP A 23 -24.66 8.29 -1.86
N VAL A 24 -23.41 8.36 -2.31
CA VAL A 24 -23.00 8.22 -3.72
C VAL A 24 -22.10 7.00 -3.82
N PRO A 25 -22.61 5.85 -4.30
CA PRO A 25 -21.87 4.59 -4.32
C PRO A 25 -20.52 4.65 -5.03
N GLU A 26 -20.45 5.33 -6.18
CA GLU A 26 -19.21 5.50 -6.97
C GLU A 26 -18.07 6.11 -6.15
N ILE A 27 -18.36 7.13 -5.34
CA ILE A 27 -17.37 7.76 -4.46
C ILE A 27 -16.88 6.77 -3.38
N GLY A 28 -17.79 5.95 -2.84
CA GLY A 28 -17.44 4.91 -1.87
C GLY A 28 -16.50 3.86 -2.47
N ASP A 29 -16.77 3.43 -3.69
CA ASP A 29 -15.96 2.45 -4.42
C ASP A 29 -14.56 3.01 -4.71
N GLU A 30 -14.45 4.27 -5.12
CA GLU A 30 -13.18 4.96 -5.31
C GLU A 30 -12.36 5.03 -4.01
N PHE A 31 -12.98 5.42 -2.89
CA PHE A 31 -12.29 5.44 -1.59
C PHE A 31 -11.87 4.04 -1.13
N ALA A 32 -12.73 3.05 -1.31
CA ALA A 32 -12.43 1.66 -0.98
C ALA A 32 -11.23 1.15 -1.80
N ALA A 33 -11.23 1.38 -3.12
CA ALA A 33 -10.12 1.04 -4.01
C ALA A 33 -8.84 1.77 -3.61
N GLY A 34 -8.89 3.09 -3.38
CA GLY A 34 -7.74 3.87 -2.95
C GLY A 34 -7.13 3.39 -1.63
N ARG A 35 -7.97 3.00 -0.66
CA ARG A 35 -7.51 2.41 0.62
C ARG A 35 -6.83 1.05 0.39
N ALA A 36 -7.40 0.21 -0.47
CA ALA A 36 -6.80 -1.08 -0.84
C ALA A 36 -5.42 -0.89 -1.48
N LEU A 37 -5.29 0.07 -2.41
CA LEU A 37 -4.03 0.36 -3.09
C LEU A 37 -2.94 0.88 -2.15
N ARG A 38 -3.31 1.73 -1.18
CA ARG A 38 -2.37 2.21 -0.14
C ARG A 38 -1.84 1.06 0.71
N ASP A 39 -2.72 0.20 1.19
CA ASP A 39 -2.34 -1.00 1.96
C ASP A 39 -1.44 -1.94 1.15
N LEU A 40 -1.74 -2.17 -0.15
CA LEU A 40 -0.83 -2.94 -1.03
C LEU A 40 0.54 -2.30 -1.16
N GLY A 41 0.60 -0.96 -1.31
CA GLY A 41 1.87 -0.24 -1.38
C GLY A 41 2.70 -0.39 -0.11
N GLU A 42 2.07 -0.29 1.05
CA GLU A 42 2.72 -0.52 2.34
C GLU A 42 3.22 -1.97 2.48
N GLN A 43 2.41 -2.96 2.10
CA GLN A 43 2.81 -4.37 2.13
C GLN A 43 4.00 -4.67 1.21
N LEU A 44 4.04 -4.05 0.03
CA LEU A 44 5.17 -4.18 -0.90
C LEU A 44 6.47 -3.65 -0.29
N LEU A 45 6.43 -2.46 0.32
CA LEU A 45 7.61 -1.86 0.94
C LEU A 45 8.14 -2.72 2.09
N HIS A 46 7.25 -3.20 2.96
CA HIS A 46 7.65 -4.12 4.05
C HIS A 46 8.18 -5.46 3.53
N THR A 47 7.66 -5.97 2.41
CA THR A 47 8.17 -7.20 1.79
C THR A 47 9.59 -6.95 1.27
N ALA A 48 9.81 -5.84 0.56
CA ALA A 48 11.13 -5.49 0.04
C ALA A 48 12.16 -5.25 1.16
N GLU A 49 11.77 -4.59 2.26
CA GLU A 49 12.64 -4.41 3.43
C GLU A 49 13.08 -5.76 4.01
N ARG A 50 12.15 -6.72 4.16
CA ARG A 50 12.48 -8.08 4.62
C ARG A 50 13.37 -8.86 3.66
N ASP A 51 13.18 -8.70 2.35
CA ASP A 51 14.03 -9.35 1.35
C ASP A 51 15.47 -8.83 1.41
N VAL A 52 15.66 -7.51 1.64
CA VAL A 52 16.98 -6.91 1.82
C VAL A 52 17.67 -7.44 3.09
N GLU A 53 16.95 -7.51 4.21
CA GLU A 53 17.45 -8.05 5.48
C GLU A 53 17.87 -9.53 5.32
N ALA A 54 17.08 -10.34 4.63
CA ALA A 54 17.36 -11.76 4.41
C ALA A 54 18.64 -12.01 3.59
N MET A 55 19.03 -11.06 2.74
CA MET A 55 20.27 -11.11 1.96
C MET A 55 21.52 -10.76 2.79
N GLY A 56 21.38 -10.49 4.09
CA GLY A 56 22.49 -10.18 4.99
C GLY A 56 23.07 -8.78 4.81
N ALA A 57 22.42 -7.93 4.00
CA ALA A 57 22.63 -6.51 4.07
C ALA A 57 21.98 -6.02 5.37
N THR A 58 22.77 -5.57 6.34
CA THR A 58 22.22 -4.71 7.40
C THR A 58 21.56 -3.55 6.67
N PRO A 59 20.25 -3.32 6.80
CA PRO A 59 19.65 -2.15 6.21
C PRO A 59 20.35 -0.97 6.88
N GLU A 60 21.23 -0.27 6.14
CA GLU A 60 21.70 1.02 6.61
C GLU A 60 20.44 1.85 6.94
N PRO A 61 20.40 2.56 8.08
CA PRO A 61 19.27 3.42 8.40
C PRO A 61 18.97 4.26 7.15
N ARG A 62 17.77 4.09 6.56
CA ARG A 62 17.50 4.49 5.17
C ARG A 62 17.73 6.01 4.99
N THR A 63 18.93 6.40 4.61
CA THR A 63 19.29 7.76 4.16
C THR A 63 19.01 7.95 2.67
N SER A 64 18.52 6.92 1.98
CA SER A 64 18.06 7.04 0.60
C SER A 64 16.81 7.91 0.56
N THR A 65 16.89 9.00 -0.19
CA THR A 65 15.73 9.80 -0.60
C THR A 65 14.64 8.84 -1.05
N PRO A 66 13.41 8.89 -0.50
CA PRO A 66 12.33 8.02 -0.92
C PRO A 66 12.20 8.15 -2.43
N TYR A 67 12.29 7.02 -3.14
CA TYR A 67 12.36 6.97 -4.60
C TYR A 67 11.32 7.90 -5.24
N GLY A 68 11.74 9.09 -5.68
CA GLY A 68 11.01 9.95 -6.61
C GLY A 68 9.67 10.55 -6.17
N TRP A 69 9.19 10.37 -4.93
CA TRP A 69 8.00 11.06 -4.45
C TRP A 69 8.21 11.59 -3.03
N ALA A 70 7.98 12.89 -2.86
CA ALA A 70 7.91 13.50 -1.54
C ALA A 70 6.59 13.07 -0.89
N LEU A 71 6.69 12.50 0.32
CA LEU A 71 5.56 12.31 1.23
C LEU A 71 4.97 13.65 1.66
#